data_AF-A0A7K6PL68-F1
#
_entry.id   AF-A0A7K6PL68-F1
#
_cell.length_a   1.000
_cell.length_b   1.000
_cell.length_c   1.000
_cell.angle_alpha   90.00
_cell.angle_beta   90.00
_cell.angle_gamma   90.00
#
_symmetry.space_group_name_H-M   'P 1'
#
loop_
_entity.id
_entity.type
_entity.pdbx_description
1 polymer ?
#
loop_
_entity_poly.entity_id
_entity_poly.type
_entity_poly.pdbx_seq_one_letter_code
_entity_poly.pdbx_strand_id
1 'polypeptide(L)'
;MKRLIERSRSVGEVLRWVTQNPGKVSASHYPIALHKLGQLLQQQPGPPMGAGDGRGPAGQVLEQPEFHALCQAIVSGCAKFDNFSIVNCLYAAAALGLPGESPLVRVLEDESRSRLGRFNQKDVSMVFSSEANNKALEAIFSSQLFYENRQERFIRSMAEWLPRKAENLTPYTMALIAKYVARHRLREPRLLDTIANFLLKRGEQLDSKVIQKLVFPFSRMNYRPSNHGELFPKLEAILEQKASSSPLATVNILMSMFQLSHFPQTVLHQVFSPGFITNVMSSPYALIVRRYLSLLDAAVELEFREYSGPRLDPRYRVLMFEHALTADEANRKYSYKGLVAEALRQLVGEECYRQDEVLPPGYCTDFLLWINRSGTVLPLSRVPAASRAPPATSPVTMSLRSSVLALTSDLQDFAPFAPETPSSPPGPRESGRAGRVVLSVNDKWHYCQNSDILVGSRAMRDRHLRLLGYCLVQLPYTELEKVSGIEEAKHYLRQKL
;
A
#
# COMPACT_ATOMS: atom_id res chain seq x y z
N MET A 1 -39.87 15.11 -8.87
CA MET A 1 -39.88 13.73 -8.32
C MET A 1 -39.05 13.61 -7.05
N LYS A 2 -37.75 13.98 -7.05
CA LYS A 2 -36.87 13.97 -5.84
C LYS A 2 -37.53 14.44 -4.52
N ARG A 3 -38.10 15.65 -4.48
CA ARG A 3 -38.76 16.20 -3.27
C ARG A 3 -39.95 15.37 -2.78
N LEU A 4 -40.66 14.67 -3.66
CA LEU A 4 -41.79 13.82 -3.30
C LEU A 4 -41.30 12.54 -2.59
N ILE A 5 -40.24 11.94 -3.12
CA ILE A 5 -39.58 10.76 -2.52
C ILE A 5 -39.03 11.11 -1.14
N GLU A 6 -38.28 12.20 -1.01
CA GLU A 6 -37.66 12.61 0.26
C GLU A 6 -38.68 12.91 1.36
N ARG A 7 -39.83 13.48 0.99
CA ARG A 7 -40.94 13.83 1.90
C ARG A 7 -41.89 12.67 2.21
N SER A 8 -41.74 11.53 1.54
CA SER A 8 -42.58 10.35 1.76
C SER A 8 -42.40 9.84 3.20
N ARG A 9 -43.52 9.49 3.84
CA ARG A 9 -43.57 9.04 5.24
C ARG A 9 -43.77 7.53 5.37
N SER A 10 -44.09 6.84 4.27
CA SER A 10 -44.27 5.40 4.24
C SER A 10 -43.57 4.75 3.05
N VAL A 11 -43.24 3.46 3.20
CA VAL A 11 -42.66 2.65 2.13
C VAL A 11 -43.57 2.63 0.89
N GLY A 12 -44.88 2.48 1.10
CA GLY A 12 -45.85 2.44 0.01
C GLY A 12 -45.92 3.74 -0.80
N GLU A 13 -45.76 4.90 -0.16
CA GLU A 13 -45.68 6.18 -0.88
C GLU A 13 -44.46 6.25 -1.79
N VAL A 14 -43.28 5.86 -1.28
CA VAL A 14 -42.04 5.85 -2.07
C VAL A 14 -42.18 4.95 -3.28
N LEU A 15 -42.71 3.73 -3.09
CA LEU A 15 -42.89 2.77 -4.16
C LEU A 15 -43.88 3.28 -5.21
N ARG A 16 -45.05 3.82 -4.82
CA ARG A 16 -46.02 4.39 -5.77
C ARG A 16 -45.45 5.54 -6.59
N TRP A 17 -44.67 6.44 -5.98
CA TRP A 17 -44.07 7.56 -6.71
C TRP A 17 -43.15 7.11 -7.83
N VAL A 18 -42.45 5.99 -7.63
CA VAL A 18 -41.47 5.48 -8.60
C VAL A 18 -42.10 4.53 -9.62
N THR A 19 -43.11 3.73 -9.23
CA THR A 19 -43.73 2.74 -10.12
C THR A 19 -44.87 3.29 -10.97
N GLN A 20 -45.69 4.21 -10.44
CA GLN A 20 -46.89 4.70 -11.15
C GLN A 20 -46.62 5.88 -12.08
N ASN A 21 -45.41 6.45 -12.06
CA ASN A 21 -45.06 7.65 -12.84
C ASN A 21 -43.75 7.50 -13.63
N PRO A 22 -43.56 6.43 -14.45
CA PRO A 22 -42.26 6.12 -15.06
C PRO A 22 -41.72 7.25 -15.94
N GLY A 23 -42.59 8.01 -16.64
CA GLY A 23 -42.18 9.13 -17.49
C GLY A 23 -41.61 10.35 -16.74
N LYS A 24 -41.76 10.43 -15.40
CA LYS A 24 -41.24 11.51 -14.55
C LYS A 24 -40.08 11.07 -13.66
N VAL A 25 -39.65 9.82 -13.76
CA VAL A 25 -38.57 9.21 -12.98
C VAL A 25 -37.32 9.13 -13.85
N SER A 26 -36.32 9.94 -13.55
CA SER A 26 -34.97 9.78 -14.10
C SER A 26 -34.11 8.81 -13.28
N ALA A 27 -33.00 8.35 -13.87
CA ALA A 27 -32.02 7.45 -13.26
C ALA A 27 -31.58 7.88 -11.83
N SER A 28 -31.39 9.18 -11.62
CA SER A 28 -30.97 9.76 -10.35
C SER A 28 -32.00 9.61 -9.21
N HIS A 29 -33.25 9.26 -9.51
CA HIS A 29 -34.31 9.10 -8.51
C HIS A 29 -34.34 7.70 -7.87
N TYR A 30 -33.90 6.67 -8.57
CA TYR A 30 -33.87 5.30 -8.07
C TYR A 30 -32.99 5.10 -6.81
N PRO A 31 -31.75 5.61 -6.74
CA PRO A 31 -30.94 5.49 -5.52
C PRO A 31 -31.55 6.27 -4.34
N ILE A 32 -32.18 7.44 -4.61
CA ILE A 32 -32.86 8.24 -3.59
C ILE A 32 -34.06 7.45 -3.03
N ALA A 33 -34.81 6.77 -3.89
CA ALA A 33 -35.91 5.91 -3.50
C ALA A 33 -35.43 4.73 -2.63
N LEU A 34 -34.42 3.99 -3.08
CA LEU A 34 -33.85 2.86 -2.32
C LEU A 34 -33.32 3.31 -0.94
N HIS A 35 -32.65 4.45 -0.88
CA HIS A 35 -32.13 4.99 0.39
C HIS A 35 -33.26 5.41 1.33
N LYS A 36 -34.31 6.06 0.80
CA LYS A 36 -35.50 6.43 1.59
C LYS A 36 -36.25 5.21 2.11
N LEU A 37 -36.34 4.15 1.32
CA LEU A 37 -36.89 2.86 1.75
C LEU A 37 -36.11 2.30 2.94
N GLY A 38 -34.78 2.28 2.85
CA GLY A 38 -33.91 1.82 3.95
C GLY A 38 -34.10 2.65 5.22
N GLN A 39 -34.19 3.98 5.08
CA GLN A 39 -34.44 4.87 6.22
C GLN A 39 -35.80 4.61 6.89
N LEU A 40 -36.87 4.45 6.10
CA LEU A 40 -38.21 4.22 6.63
C LEU A 40 -38.35 2.85 7.28
N LEU A 41 -37.65 1.83 6.75
CA LEU A 41 -37.60 0.49 7.33
C LEU A 41 -36.89 0.45 8.69
N GLN A 42 -35.87 1.29 8.90
CA GLN A 42 -35.19 1.42 10.19
C GLN A 42 -36.02 2.17 11.24
N GLN A 43 -37.03 2.93 10.81
CA GLN A 43 -37.91 3.70 11.71
C GLN A 43 -39.17 2.94 12.14
N GLN A 44 -39.43 1.74 11.58
CA GLN A 44 -40.56 0.92 12.00
C GLN A 44 -40.19 0.11 13.26
N PRO A 45 -41.07 0.06 14.29
CA PRO A 45 -40.84 -0.77 15.46
C PRO A 45 -40.73 -2.24 15.03
N GLY A 46 -39.70 -2.94 15.50
CA GLY A 46 -39.58 -4.39 15.29
C GLY A 46 -40.75 -5.15 15.94
N PRO A 47 -41.11 -6.34 15.45
CA PRO A 47 -42.19 -7.12 16.04
C PRO A 47 -41.87 -7.47 17.51
N PRO A 48 -42.87 -7.47 18.42
CA PRO A 48 -42.67 -7.94 19.78
C PRO A 48 -42.21 -9.40 19.76
N MET A 49 -41.25 -9.75 20.62
CA MET A 49 -40.75 -11.13 20.71
C MET A 49 -41.92 -12.08 21.03
N GLY A 50 -42.22 -12.99 20.10
CA GLY A 50 -43.09 -14.14 20.39
C GLY A 50 -44.28 -14.43 19.46
N ALA A 51 -44.47 -13.72 18.33
CA ALA A 51 -45.55 -14.06 17.40
C ALA A 51 -45.10 -14.14 15.93
N GLY A 52 -45.09 -15.36 15.37
CA GLY A 52 -45.26 -15.69 13.94
C GLY A 52 -44.17 -15.25 12.96
N ASP A 53 -43.54 -16.23 12.30
CA ASP A 53 -42.54 -16.13 11.22
C ASP A 53 -41.46 -15.06 11.39
N GLY A 54 -40.27 -15.47 11.84
CA GLY A 54 -39.11 -14.63 12.15
C GLY A 54 -38.49 -13.85 10.98
N ARG A 55 -39.27 -13.01 10.28
CA ARG A 55 -38.85 -12.07 9.25
C ARG A 55 -39.20 -10.66 9.70
N GLY A 56 -38.16 -9.83 9.90
CA GLY A 56 -38.34 -8.42 10.26
C GLY A 56 -39.07 -7.61 9.18
N PRO A 57 -39.43 -6.34 9.47
CA PRO A 57 -40.17 -5.45 8.55
C PRO A 57 -39.50 -5.27 7.17
N ALA A 58 -38.18 -5.44 7.08
CA ALA A 58 -37.45 -5.45 5.81
C ALA A 58 -37.87 -6.62 4.90
N GLY A 59 -38.14 -7.81 5.45
CA GLY A 59 -38.54 -8.99 4.67
C GLY A 59 -39.90 -8.83 3.99
N GLN A 60 -40.87 -8.18 4.64
CA GLN A 60 -42.20 -7.92 4.07
C GLN A 60 -42.17 -6.91 2.92
N VAL A 61 -41.25 -5.94 2.94
CA VAL A 61 -41.11 -4.95 1.87
C VAL A 61 -40.41 -5.53 0.65
N LEU A 62 -39.44 -6.43 0.85
CA LEU A 62 -38.76 -7.13 -0.23
C LEU A 62 -39.73 -8.01 -1.05
N GLU A 63 -40.83 -8.47 -0.45
CA GLU A 63 -41.86 -9.28 -1.12
C GLU A 63 -42.92 -8.45 -1.87
N GLN A 64 -42.95 -7.12 -1.71
CA GLN A 64 -43.96 -6.29 -2.38
C GLN A 64 -43.77 -6.27 -3.90
N PRO A 65 -44.85 -6.40 -4.70
CA PRO A 65 -44.77 -6.39 -6.16
C PRO A 65 -44.25 -5.04 -6.69
N GLU A 66 -44.52 -3.94 -6.01
CA GLU A 66 -44.01 -2.62 -6.38
C GLU A 66 -42.50 -2.48 -6.15
N PHE A 67 -41.96 -3.16 -5.14
CA PHE A 67 -40.50 -3.22 -4.92
C PHE A 67 -39.81 -4.06 -5.99
N HIS A 68 -40.43 -5.17 -6.41
CA HIS A 68 -39.94 -5.94 -7.55
C HIS A 68 -39.98 -5.14 -8.85
N ALA A 69 -41.06 -4.38 -9.09
CA ALA A 69 -41.18 -3.48 -10.23
C ALA A 69 -40.09 -2.38 -10.22
N LEU A 70 -39.79 -1.83 -9.04
CA LEU A 70 -38.67 -0.89 -8.86
C LEU A 70 -37.33 -1.55 -9.23
N CYS A 71 -37.07 -2.76 -8.73
CA CYS A 71 -35.84 -3.50 -9.04
C CYS A 71 -35.71 -3.80 -10.53
N GLN A 72 -36.80 -4.24 -11.18
CA GLN A 72 -36.82 -4.48 -12.62
C GLN A 72 -36.63 -3.21 -13.45
N ALA A 73 -37.19 -2.07 -13.01
CA ALA A 73 -36.97 -0.78 -13.65
C ALA A 73 -35.49 -0.35 -13.58
N ILE A 74 -34.82 -0.62 -12.46
CA ILE A 74 -33.39 -0.36 -12.31
C ILE A 74 -32.58 -1.31 -13.21
N VAL A 75 -32.89 -2.60 -13.20
CA VAL A 75 -32.19 -3.61 -14.03
C VAL A 75 -32.30 -3.28 -15.52
N SER A 76 -33.51 -3.00 -16.01
CA SER A 76 -33.75 -2.66 -17.43
C SER A 76 -33.20 -1.30 -17.83
N GLY A 77 -33.13 -0.35 -16.89
CA GLY A 77 -32.60 0.99 -17.09
C GLY A 77 -31.10 1.15 -16.83
N CYS A 78 -30.43 0.12 -16.30
CA CYS A 78 -29.08 0.21 -15.74
C CYS A 78 -28.06 0.80 -16.73
N ALA A 79 -28.10 0.38 -18.00
CA ALA A 79 -27.23 0.90 -19.06
C ALA A 79 -27.37 2.42 -19.32
N LYS A 80 -28.48 3.04 -18.91
CA LYS A 80 -28.73 4.48 -19.07
C LYS A 80 -28.35 5.30 -17.83
N PHE A 81 -27.96 4.63 -16.74
CA PHE A 81 -27.60 5.33 -15.50
C PHE A 81 -26.23 5.99 -15.66
N ASP A 82 -25.99 7.06 -14.90
CA ASP A 82 -24.64 7.56 -14.69
C ASP A 82 -23.92 6.70 -13.63
N ASN A 83 -22.58 6.80 -13.55
CA ASN A 83 -21.80 6.00 -12.61
C ASN A 83 -22.20 6.26 -11.15
N PHE A 84 -22.62 7.50 -10.84
CA PHE A 84 -23.08 7.87 -9.51
C PHE A 84 -24.38 7.15 -9.13
N SER A 85 -25.35 7.06 -10.04
CA SER A 85 -26.60 6.33 -9.80
C SER A 85 -26.34 4.84 -9.62
N ILE A 86 -25.42 4.25 -10.39
CA ILE A 86 -25.04 2.83 -10.24
C ILE A 86 -24.45 2.56 -8.85
N VAL A 87 -23.44 3.35 -8.43
CA VAL A 87 -22.78 3.18 -7.12
C VAL A 87 -23.76 3.42 -5.97
N ASN A 88 -24.62 4.43 -6.06
CA ASN A 88 -25.61 4.69 -5.01
C ASN A 88 -26.70 3.61 -4.97
N CYS A 89 -27.08 3.03 -6.11
CA CYS A 89 -27.99 1.88 -6.14
C CYS A 89 -27.34 0.65 -5.48
N LEU A 90 -26.07 0.37 -5.74
CA LEU A 90 -25.33 -0.71 -5.07
C LEU A 90 -25.24 -0.48 -3.55
N TYR A 91 -24.89 0.73 -3.12
CA TYR A 91 -24.86 1.08 -1.70
C TYR A 91 -26.23 0.94 -1.04
N ALA A 92 -27.27 1.46 -1.69
CA ALA A 92 -28.63 1.39 -1.16
C ALA A 92 -29.17 -0.05 -1.13
N ALA A 93 -28.81 -0.88 -2.12
CA ALA A 93 -29.15 -2.31 -2.15
C ALA A 93 -28.50 -3.06 -0.97
N ALA A 94 -27.22 -2.79 -0.68
CA ALA A 94 -26.53 -3.35 0.48
C ALA A 94 -27.16 -2.88 1.80
N ALA A 95 -27.52 -1.60 1.91
CA ALA A 95 -28.20 -1.05 3.09
C ALA A 95 -29.61 -1.64 3.32
N LEU A 96 -30.27 -2.09 2.25
CA LEU A 96 -31.55 -2.79 2.30
C LEU A 96 -31.40 -4.30 2.60
N GLY A 97 -30.17 -4.81 2.71
CA GLY A 97 -29.90 -6.22 2.99
C GLY A 97 -30.15 -7.15 1.80
N LEU A 98 -30.12 -6.64 0.56
CA LEU A 98 -30.25 -7.48 -0.62
C LEU A 98 -29.04 -8.40 -0.78
N PRO A 99 -29.25 -9.70 -1.07
CA PRO A 99 -28.15 -10.64 -1.26
C PRO A 99 -27.40 -10.34 -2.57
N GLY A 100 -26.10 -10.68 -2.60
CA GLY A 100 -25.25 -10.48 -3.78
C GLY A 100 -25.75 -11.22 -5.03
N GLU A 101 -26.41 -12.37 -4.85
CA GLU A 101 -27.02 -13.14 -5.95
C GLU A 101 -28.33 -12.53 -6.49
N SER A 102 -28.85 -11.46 -5.87
CA SER A 102 -30.05 -10.83 -6.37
C SER A 102 -29.82 -10.28 -7.78
N PRO A 103 -30.80 -10.41 -8.71
CA PRO A 103 -30.65 -9.93 -10.08
C PRO A 103 -30.31 -8.44 -10.17
N LEU A 104 -30.81 -7.63 -9.22
CA LEU A 104 -30.50 -6.21 -9.13
C LEU A 104 -29.02 -5.97 -8.85
N VAL A 105 -28.47 -6.64 -7.83
CA VAL A 105 -27.06 -6.47 -7.43
C VAL A 105 -26.14 -6.98 -8.54
N ARG A 106 -26.40 -8.17 -9.10
CA ARG A 106 -25.59 -8.74 -10.20
C ARG A 106 -25.51 -7.81 -11.41
N VAL A 107 -26.63 -7.29 -11.88
CA VAL A 107 -26.66 -6.40 -13.07
C VAL A 107 -25.96 -5.07 -12.78
N LEU A 108 -26.13 -4.50 -11.59
CA LEU A 108 -25.43 -3.28 -11.19
C LEU A 108 -23.92 -3.52 -11.05
N GLU A 109 -23.50 -4.67 -10.52
CA GLU A 109 -22.09 -5.06 -10.41
C GLU A 109 -21.47 -5.33 -11.79
N ASP A 110 -22.18 -6.01 -12.69
CA ASP A 110 -21.73 -6.30 -14.05
C ASP A 110 -21.62 -5.03 -14.89
N GLU A 111 -22.62 -4.13 -14.82
CA GLU A 111 -22.56 -2.83 -15.48
C GLU A 111 -21.44 -1.96 -14.89
N SER A 112 -21.30 -1.96 -13.56
CA SER A 112 -20.19 -1.28 -12.87
C SER A 112 -18.84 -1.83 -13.34
N ARG A 113 -18.68 -3.15 -13.45
CA ARG A 113 -17.45 -3.82 -13.92
C ARG A 113 -17.15 -3.52 -15.39
N SER A 114 -18.18 -3.53 -16.24
CA SER A 114 -18.10 -3.13 -17.66
C SER A 114 -17.65 -1.67 -17.82
N ARG A 115 -18.15 -0.78 -16.97
CA ARG A 115 -17.79 0.65 -16.96
C ARG A 115 -16.49 0.98 -16.25
N LEU A 116 -16.06 0.16 -15.29
CA LEU A 116 -14.76 0.25 -14.63
C LEU A 116 -13.61 0.10 -15.64
N GLY A 117 -13.83 -0.59 -16.77
CA GLY A 117 -12.91 -0.61 -17.92
C GLY A 117 -12.95 0.65 -18.81
N ARG A 118 -13.94 1.53 -18.63
CA ARG A 118 -14.26 2.68 -19.51
C ARG A 118 -14.30 4.04 -18.81
N PHE A 119 -13.93 4.15 -17.52
CA PHE A 119 -13.90 5.42 -16.77
C PHE A 119 -13.24 6.51 -17.63
N ASN A 120 -14.07 7.37 -18.21
CA ASN A 120 -13.64 8.37 -19.17
C ASN A 120 -13.52 9.73 -18.48
N GLN A 121 -12.94 10.69 -19.19
CA GLN A 121 -12.66 12.02 -18.66
C GLN A 121 -13.93 12.77 -18.17
N LYS A 122 -15.13 12.42 -18.66
CA LYS A 122 -16.40 13.03 -18.25
C LYS A 122 -16.87 12.57 -16.87
N ASP A 123 -16.73 11.28 -16.55
CA ASP A 123 -17.11 10.74 -15.24
C ASP A 123 -16.24 11.30 -14.12
N VAL A 124 -14.94 11.42 -14.42
CA VAL A 124 -13.94 12.09 -13.59
C VAL A 124 -14.33 13.56 -13.37
N SER A 125 -14.72 14.28 -14.43
CA SER A 125 -15.11 15.69 -14.32
C SER A 125 -16.37 15.92 -13.46
N MET A 126 -17.34 15.00 -13.48
CA MET A 126 -18.56 15.07 -12.67
C MET A 126 -18.31 14.76 -11.18
N VAL A 127 -17.41 13.83 -10.86
CA VAL A 127 -16.99 13.56 -9.47
C VAL A 127 -16.35 14.78 -8.83
N PHE A 128 -15.75 15.65 -9.63
CA PHE A 128 -14.94 16.79 -9.19
C PHE A 128 -15.64 18.15 -9.28
N SER A 129 -16.92 18.20 -9.69
CA SER A 129 -17.64 19.44 -10.04
C SER A 129 -18.68 19.96 -9.02
N SER A 130 -18.82 19.43 -7.79
CA SER A 130 -19.87 19.92 -6.86
C SER A 130 -19.50 19.92 -5.36
N GLU A 131 -20.33 20.58 -4.53
CA GLU A 131 -20.19 20.72 -3.06
C GLU A 131 -20.29 19.40 -2.25
N ALA A 132 -20.54 18.25 -2.89
CA ALA A 132 -20.68 16.94 -2.23
C ALA A 132 -19.40 16.08 -2.22
N ASN A 133 -18.22 16.70 -2.18
CA ASN A 133 -16.93 16.01 -2.44
C ASN A 133 -16.59 14.90 -1.44
N ASN A 134 -16.81 15.10 -0.13
CA ASN A 134 -16.42 14.09 0.86
C ASN A 134 -17.27 12.83 0.75
N LYS A 135 -18.60 12.95 0.78
CA LYS A 135 -19.50 11.79 0.70
C LYS A 135 -19.36 10.99 -0.60
N ALA A 136 -19.15 11.69 -1.73
CA ALA A 136 -18.94 11.02 -3.00
C ALA A 136 -17.61 10.27 -3.05
N LEU A 137 -16.51 10.89 -2.61
CA LEU A 137 -15.20 10.24 -2.54
C LEU A 137 -15.21 9.09 -1.53
N GLU A 138 -15.84 9.27 -0.38
CA GLU A 138 -16.03 8.22 0.63
C GLU A 138 -16.79 7.03 0.04
N ALA A 139 -17.88 7.25 -0.70
CA ALA A 139 -18.61 6.19 -1.37
C ALA A 139 -17.76 5.46 -2.43
N ILE A 140 -17.00 6.21 -3.24
CA ILE A 140 -16.11 5.63 -4.27
C ILE A 140 -15.02 4.78 -3.62
N PHE A 141 -14.26 5.33 -2.67
CA PHE A 141 -13.14 4.61 -2.06
C PHE A 141 -13.55 3.54 -1.04
N SER A 142 -14.79 3.59 -0.55
CA SER A 142 -15.36 2.51 0.28
C SER A 142 -16.00 1.40 -0.54
N SER A 143 -16.24 1.61 -1.85
CA SER A 143 -16.72 0.56 -2.73
C SER A 143 -15.69 -0.56 -2.85
N GLN A 144 -16.09 -1.79 -2.57
CA GLN A 144 -15.21 -2.96 -2.67
C GLN A 144 -14.70 -3.14 -4.11
N LEU A 145 -15.57 -3.02 -5.11
CA LEU A 145 -15.20 -3.11 -6.53
C LEU A 145 -14.16 -2.06 -6.91
N PHE A 146 -14.37 -0.81 -6.49
CA PHE A 146 -13.40 0.24 -6.74
C PHE A 146 -12.08 -0.07 -6.02
N TYR A 147 -12.13 -0.43 -4.74
CA TYR A 147 -10.96 -0.71 -3.91
C TYR A 147 -10.13 -1.89 -4.40
N GLU A 148 -10.76 -2.92 -4.97
CA GLU A 148 -10.09 -4.10 -5.53
C GLU A 148 -9.48 -3.82 -6.91
N ASN A 149 -10.09 -2.94 -7.71
CA ASN A 149 -9.65 -2.66 -9.07
C ASN A 149 -8.79 -1.40 -9.15
N ARG A 150 -7.66 -1.48 -9.86
CA ARG A 150 -6.76 -0.35 -10.06
C ARG A 150 -7.31 0.65 -11.07
N GLN A 151 -7.47 1.91 -10.65
CA GLN A 151 -8.03 3.00 -11.45
C GLN A 151 -7.00 4.11 -11.66
N GLU A 152 -5.93 3.81 -12.41
CA GLU A 152 -4.80 4.72 -12.57
C GLU A 152 -5.20 6.05 -13.23
N ARG A 153 -6.07 6.02 -14.25
CA ARG A 153 -6.57 7.25 -14.91
C ARG A 153 -7.32 8.15 -13.94
N PHE A 154 -8.18 7.57 -13.09
CA PHE A 154 -8.89 8.31 -12.06
C PHE A 154 -7.93 8.95 -11.06
N ILE A 155 -6.89 8.23 -10.64
CA ILE A 155 -5.88 8.73 -9.71
C ILE A 155 -5.04 9.86 -10.33
N ARG A 156 -4.66 9.76 -11.60
CA ARG A 156 -3.99 10.87 -12.31
C ARG A 156 -4.84 12.12 -12.34
N SER A 157 -6.12 12.02 -12.70
CA SER A 157 -7.02 13.16 -12.68
C SER A 157 -7.26 13.71 -11.27
N MET A 158 -7.32 12.83 -10.27
CA MET A 158 -7.39 13.24 -8.87
C MET A 158 -6.15 14.03 -8.45
N ALA A 159 -4.96 13.70 -8.96
CA ALA A 159 -3.73 14.42 -8.66
C ALA A 159 -3.74 15.87 -9.20
N GLU A 160 -4.52 16.14 -10.24
CA GLU A 160 -4.73 17.49 -10.75
C GLU A 160 -5.74 18.28 -9.92
N TRP A 161 -6.78 17.60 -9.44
CA TRP A 161 -7.90 18.22 -8.71
C TRP A 161 -7.65 18.40 -7.22
N LEU A 162 -7.09 17.38 -6.55
CA LEU A 162 -6.96 17.31 -5.09
C LEU A 162 -6.21 18.50 -4.49
N PRO A 163 -5.09 19.00 -5.07
CA PRO A 163 -4.37 20.14 -4.49
C PRO A 163 -5.26 21.38 -4.28
N ARG A 164 -6.25 21.59 -5.17
CA ARG A 164 -7.16 22.75 -5.12
C ARG A 164 -8.31 22.60 -4.12
N LYS A 165 -8.53 21.39 -3.60
CA LYS A 165 -9.70 21.05 -2.76
C LYS A 165 -9.34 20.37 -1.44
N ALA A 166 -8.07 20.03 -1.22
CA ALA A 166 -7.59 19.29 -0.05
C ALA A 166 -8.02 19.91 1.29
N GLU A 167 -8.09 21.24 1.38
CA GLU A 167 -8.52 21.95 2.59
C GLU A 167 -9.99 21.70 2.94
N ASN A 168 -10.83 21.39 1.96
CA ASN A 168 -12.24 21.11 2.19
C ASN A 168 -12.52 19.61 2.46
N LEU A 169 -11.47 18.77 2.44
CA LEU A 169 -11.63 17.34 2.68
C LEU A 169 -11.54 16.98 4.16
N THR A 170 -12.33 15.99 4.56
CA THR A 170 -12.25 15.40 5.89
C THR A 170 -11.00 14.54 6.01
N PRO A 171 -10.41 14.40 7.21
CA PRO A 171 -9.30 13.47 7.42
C PRO A 171 -9.65 12.02 7.06
N TYR A 172 -10.92 11.64 7.21
CA TYR A 172 -11.43 10.33 6.82
C TYR A 172 -11.38 10.12 5.31
N THR A 173 -11.89 11.07 4.51
CA THR A 173 -11.79 11.04 3.04
C THR A 173 -10.33 10.96 2.60
N MET A 174 -9.45 11.80 3.16
CA MET A 174 -8.02 11.80 2.81
C MET A 174 -7.35 10.45 3.15
N ALA A 175 -7.72 9.83 4.28
CA ALA A 175 -7.21 8.53 4.67
C ALA A 175 -7.68 7.40 3.73
N LEU A 176 -8.89 7.48 3.18
CA LEU A 176 -9.38 6.54 2.17
C LEU A 176 -8.60 6.65 0.86
N ILE A 177 -8.33 7.88 0.41
CA ILE A 177 -7.48 8.16 -0.77
C ILE A 177 -6.08 7.56 -0.55
N ALA A 178 -5.45 7.91 0.57
CA ALA A 178 -4.11 7.42 0.94
C ALA A 178 -4.06 5.88 0.98
N LYS A 179 -5.06 5.25 1.61
CA LYS A 179 -5.18 3.78 1.68
C LYS A 179 -5.28 3.15 0.29
N TYR A 180 -6.06 3.74 -0.61
CA TYR A 180 -6.20 3.25 -1.99
C TYR A 180 -4.90 3.34 -2.78
N VAL A 181 -4.25 4.51 -2.73
CA VAL A 181 -2.95 4.75 -3.38
C VAL A 181 -1.91 3.76 -2.88
N ALA A 182 -1.87 3.53 -1.55
CA ALA A 182 -0.93 2.60 -0.95
C ALA A 182 -1.17 1.14 -1.34
N ARG A 183 -2.45 0.69 -1.36
CA ARG A 183 -2.84 -0.67 -1.79
C ARG A 183 -2.39 -0.96 -3.21
N HIS A 184 -2.61 -0.02 -4.12
CA HIS A 184 -2.30 -0.18 -5.53
C HIS A 184 -0.86 0.23 -5.88
N ARG A 185 -0.07 0.65 -4.88
CA ARG A 185 1.32 1.12 -5.03
C ARG A 185 1.47 2.17 -6.14
N LEU A 186 0.52 3.10 -6.20
CA LEU A 186 0.49 4.16 -7.22
C LEU A 186 1.38 5.32 -6.78
N ARG A 187 2.52 5.48 -7.42
CA ARG A 187 3.47 6.55 -7.12
C ARG A 187 3.16 7.78 -7.96
N GLU A 188 2.18 8.57 -7.51
CA GLU A 188 1.75 9.81 -8.14
C GLU A 188 2.23 11.02 -7.30
N PRO A 189 3.33 11.70 -7.69
CA PRO A 189 4.00 12.71 -6.85
C PRO A 189 3.09 13.84 -6.39
N ARG A 190 2.27 14.40 -7.29
CA ARG A 190 1.38 15.53 -6.97
C ARG A 190 0.34 15.15 -5.91
N LEU A 191 -0.17 13.93 -6.00
CA LEU A 191 -1.13 13.39 -5.03
C LEU A 191 -0.47 13.15 -3.67
N LEU A 192 0.73 12.55 -3.67
CA LEU A 192 1.50 12.30 -2.45
C LEU A 192 1.92 13.60 -1.75
N ASP A 193 2.38 14.61 -2.50
CA ASP A 193 2.69 15.93 -1.95
C ASP A 193 1.45 16.64 -1.40
N THR A 194 0.28 16.42 -2.00
CA THR A 194 -0.98 16.96 -1.45
C THR A 194 -1.33 16.31 -0.11
N ILE A 195 -1.14 14.99 0.03
CA ILE A 195 -1.32 14.29 1.31
C ILE A 195 -0.30 14.81 2.34
N ALA A 196 0.94 15.05 1.92
CA ALA A 196 2.00 15.57 2.77
C ALA A 196 1.70 16.99 3.28
N ASN A 197 1.20 17.86 2.40
CA ASN A 197 0.73 19.20 2.78
C ASN A 197 -0.48 19.15 3.73
N PHE A 198 -1.43 18.24 3.50
CA PHE A 198 -2.55 18.03 4.40
C PHE A 198 -2.09 17.60 5.80
N LEU A 199 -1.14 16.66 5.88
CA LEU A 199 -0.51 16.22 7.13
C LEU A 199 0.23 17.37 7.84
N LEU A 200 1.04 18.15 7.11
CA LEU A 200 1.77 19.29 7.68
C LEU A 200 0.81 20.31 8.30
N LYS A 201 -0.31 20.60 7.64
CA LYS A 201 -1.30 21.57 8.13
C LYS A 201 -2.14 21.06 9.30
N ARG A 202 -2.55 19.78 9.30
CA ARG A 202 -3.57 19.26 10.22
C ARG A 202 -3.09 18.21 11.22
N GLY A 203 -1.86 17.71 11.10
CA GLY A 203 -1.36 16.53 11.81
C GLY A 203 -1.57 16.54 13.32
N GLU A 204 -1.43 17.69 13.98
CA GLU A 204 -1.62 17.84 15.43
C GLU A 204 -3.05 17.46 15.87
N GLN A 205 -4.05 17.78 15.04
CA GLN A 205 -5.48 17.56 15.31
C GLN A 205 -5.93 16.13 14.97
N LEU A 206 -5.09 15.34 14.31
CA LEU A 206 -5.45 14.00 13.82
C LEU A 206 -5.15 12.91 14.85
N ASP A 207 -5.98 11.88 14.88
CA ASP A 207 -5.67 10.65 15.60
C ASP A 207 -4.46 9.93 15.00
N SER A 208 -3.65 9.27 15.84
CA SER A 208 -2.45 8.53 15.41
C SER A 208 -2.76 7.48 14.34
N LYS A 209 -3.93 6.84 14.38
CA LYS A 209 -4.38 5.88 13.36
C LYS A 209 -4.64 6.53 11.99
N VAL A 210 -5.08 7.79 11.96
CA VAL A 210 -5.26 8.55 10.73
C VAL A 210 -3.89 8.98 10.21
N ILE A 211 -3.02 9.52 11.07
CA ILE A 211 -1.64 9.87 10.71
C ILE A 211 -0.92 8.68 10.10
N GLN A 212 -1.01 7.49 10.72
CA GLN A 212 -0.45 6.25 10.19
C GLN A 212 -0.93 5.98 8.75
N LYS A 213 -2.23 6.07 8.48
CA LYS A 213 -2.79 5.84 7.13
C LYS A 213 -2.31 6.85 6.10
N LEU A 214 -2.04 8.09 6.52
CA LEU A 214 -1.59 9.16 5.65
C LEU A 214 -0.07 9.14 5.40
N VAL A 215 0.73 8.67 6.36
CA VAL A 215 2.18 8.52 6.23
C VAL A 215 2.57 7.25 5.47
N PHE A 216 1.80 6.16 5.64
CA PHE A 216 2.09 4.86 5.02
C PHE A 216 2.30 4.87 3.49
N PRO A 217 1.56 5.65 2.67
CA PRO A 217 1.82 5.73 1.24
C PRO A 217 3.26 6.17 0.91
N PHE A 218 3.84 7.09 1.68
CA PHE A 218 5.19 7.60 1.42
C PHE A 218 6.22 6.48 1.51
N SER A 219 6.20 5.71 2.60
CA SER A 219 7.11 4.60 2.79
C SER A 219 6.83 3.47 1.79
N ARG A 220 5.56 3.11 1.60
CA ARG A 220 5.17 2.05 0.67
C ARG A 220 5.56 2.37 -0.79
N MET A 221 5.54 3.65 -1.21
CA MET A 221 5.94 4.09 -2.56
C MET A 221 7.42 4.50 -2.64
N ASN A 222 8.18 4.37 -1.54
CA ASN A 222 9.54 4.90 -1.41
C ASN A 222 9.64 6.35 -1.93
N TYR A 223 8.69 7.18 -1.49
CA TYR A 223 8.53 8.57 -1.92
C TYR A 223 8.76 9.49 -0.73
N ARG A 224 9.77 10.35 -0.83
CA ARG A 224 10.03 11.42 0.13
C ARG A 224 9.31 12.69 -0.37
N PRO A 225 8.30 13.21 0.35
CA PRO A 225 7.54 14.38 -0.10
C PRO A 225 8.40 15.62 -0.33
N SER A 226 7.98 16.51 -1.22
CA SER A 226 8.71 17.75 -1.53
C SER A 226 8.90 18.65 -0.29
N ASN A 227 7.96 18.62 0.65
CA ASN A 227 7.98 19.38 1.91
C ASN A 227 8.51 18.57 3.11
N HIS A 228 9.24 17.46 2.89
CA HIS A 228 9.69 16.57 3.97
C HIS A 228 10.55 17.27 5.03
N GLY A 229 11.32 18.30 4.67
CA GLY A 229 12.15 19.08 5.59
C GLY A 229 11.35 19.75 6.72
N GLU A 230 10.09 20.13 6.45
CA GLU A 230 9.17 20.67 7.46
C GLU A 230 8.25 19.60 8.05
N LEU A 231 7.80 18.67 7.20
CA LEU A 231 6.84 17.63 7.60
C LEU A 231 7.44 16.67 8.63
N PHE A 232 8.68 16.21 8.42
CA PHE A 232 9.27 15.18 9.28
C PHE A 232 9.48 15.68 10.71
N PRO A 233 10.14 16.83 10.98
CA PRO A 233 10.25 17.37 12.34
C PRO A 233 8.88 17.57 13.01
N LYS A 234 7.86 17.98 12.24
CA LYS A 234 6.50 18.12 12.78
C LYS A 234 5.89 16.77 13.18
N LEU A 235 6.10 15.72 12.38
CA LEU A 235 5.66 14.37 12.73
C LEU A 235 6.39 13.85 13.98
N GLU A 236 7.69 14.15 14.15
CA GLU A 236 8.45 13.82 15.36
C GLU A 236 7.79 14.42 16.60
N ALA A 237 7.54 15.73 16.59
CA ALA A 237 6.90 16.44 17.70
C ALA A 237 5.50 15.87 18.04
N ILE A 238 4.71 15.49 17.01
CA ILE A 238 3.40 14.86 17.23
C ILE A 238 3.56 13.46 17.85
N LEU A 239 4.54 12.68 17.38
CA LEU A 239 4.79 11.34 17.91
C LEU A 239 5.28 11.37 19.35
N GLU A 240 6.14 12.32 19.72
CA GLU A 240 6.60 12.48 21.10
C GLU A 240 5.45 12.67 22.10
N GLN A 241 4.38 13.35 21.68
CA GLN A 241 3.18 13.58 22.50
C GLN A 241 2.22 12.37 22.49
N LYS A 242 2.14 11.65 21.36
CA LYS A 242 1.13 10.60 21.13
C LYS A 242 1.68 9.17 21.21
N ALA A 243 2.97 8.98 21.49
CA ALA A 243 3.64 7.68 21.44
C ALA A 243 2.93 6.63 22.30
N SER A 244 2.71 6.96 23.58
CA SER A 244 2.14 6.06 24.59
C SER A 244 0.65 5.79 24.41
N SER A 245 -0.10 6.71 23.79
CA SER A 245 -1.56 6.57 23.62
C SER A 245 -1.93 5.64 22.45
N SER A 246 -1.06 5.52 21.44
CA SER A 246 -1.28 4.64 20.30
C SER A 246 -0.01 3.89 19.87
N PRO A 247 0.51 2.95 20.68
CA PRO A 247 1.82 2.34 20.47
C PRO A 247 1.99 1.68 19.10
N LEU A 248 0.98 0.93 18.63
CA LEU A 248 1.02 0.30 17.31
C LEU A 248 1.08 1.32 16.17
N ALA A 249 0.32 2.41 16.25
CA ALA A 249 0.34 3.45 15.22
C ALA A 249 1.69 4.16 15.20
N THR A 250 2.23 4.49 16.38
CA THR A 250 3.56 5.08 16.59
C THR A 250 4.65 4.24 15.93
N VAL A 251 4.69 2.94 16.21
CA VAL A 251 5.70 2.04 15.64
C VAL A 251 5.57 1.93 14.11
N ASN A 252 4.34 1.92 13.56
CA ASN A 252 4.13 1.90 12.10
C ASN A 252 4.55 3.21 11.41
N ILE A 253 4.31 4.36 12.05
CA ILE A 253 4.76 5.67 11.53
C ILE A 253 6.29 5.73 11.57
N LEU A 254 6.89 5.34 12.69
CA LEU A 254 8.34 5.27 12.85
C LEU A 254 9.00 4.34 11.82
N MET A 255 8.40 3.17 11.58
CA MET A 255 8.83 2.26 10.53
C MET A 255 8.77 2.89 9.13
N SER A 256 7.74 3.69 8.87
CA SER A 256 7.63 4.43 7.61
C SER A 256 8.72 5.50 7.46
N MET A 257 9.08 6.19 8.54
CA MET A 257 10.17 7.18 8.56
C MET A 257 11.53 6.52 8.30
N PHE A 258 11.79 5.36 8.92
CA PHE A 258 13.02 4.57 8.70
C PHE A 258 13.15 4.07 7.26
N GLN A 259 12.05 3.57 6.66
CA GLN A 259 12.07 3.18 5.25
C GLN A 259 12.46 4.34 4.32
N LEU A 260 12.11 5.57 4.72
CA LEU A 260 12.46 6.83 4.06
C LEU A 260 13.78 7.45 4.55
N SER A 261 14.60 6.70 5.30
CA SER A 261 15.91 7.14 5.84
C SER A 261 15.83 8.43 6.67
N HIS A 262 14.86 8.48 7.57
CA HIS A 262 14.72 9.55 8.56
C HIS A 262 14.54 8.93 9.96
N PHE A 263 15.36 9.40 10.91
CA PHE A 263 15.62 8.71 12.17
C PHE A 263 15.33 9.61 13.38
N PRO A 264 14.09 9.61 13.91
CA PRO A 264 13.69 10.53 14.96
C PRO A 264 14.15 10.08 16.35
N GLN A 265 15.27 10.63 16.82
CA GLN A 265 15.98 10.16 18.01
C GLN A 265 15.17 10.19 19.31
N THR A 266 14.47 11.29 19.57
CA THR A 266 13.64 11.48 20.77
C THR A 266 12.51 10.46 20.85
N VAL A 267 11.84 10.21 19.72
CA VAL A 267 10.79 9.20 19.61
C VAL A 267 11.37 7.80 19.79
N LEU A 268 12.57 7.52 19.27
CA LEU A 268 13.26 6.24 19.47
C LEU A 268 13.56 5.97 20.95
N HIS A 269 13.99 7.00 21.72
CA HIS A 269 14.20 6.86 23.16
C HIS A 269 12.92 6.43 23.89
N GLN A 270 11.78 7.00 23.50
CA GLN A 270 10.48 6.63 24.08
C GLN A 270 10.07 5.21 23.68
N VAL A 271 10.19 4.86 22.38
CA VAL A 271 9.76 3.55 21.84
C VAL A 271 10.61 2.40 22.38
N PHE A 272 11.92 2.61 22.56
CA PHE A 272 12.81 1.61 23.17
C PHE A 272 12.89 1.70 24.69
N SER A 273 12.10 2.56 25.34
CA SER A 273 12.04 2.61 26.79
C SER A 273 11.46 1.31 27.37
N PRO A 274 11.92 0.84 28.54
CA PRO A 274 11.37 -0.35 29.18
C PRO A 274 9.85 -0.26 29.43
N GLY A 275 9.35 0.94 29.74
CA GLY A 275 7.92 1.18 29.95
C GLY A 275 7.10 0.99 28.68
N PHE A 276 7.54 1.53 27.55
CA PHE A 276 6.87 1.34 26.27
C PHE A 276 6.89 -0.12 25.83
N ILE A 277 8.04 -0.78 25.92
CA ILE A 277 8.18 -2.19 25.55
C ILE A 277 7.27 -3.07 26.40
N THR A 278 7.26 -2.90 27.73
CA THR A 278 6.43 -3.71 28.63
C THR A 278 4.94 -3.54 28.36
N ASN A 279 4.50 -2.30 28.08
CA ASN A 279 3.12 -1.99 27.70
C ASN A 279 2.73 -2.74 26.42
N VAL A 280 3.54 -2.62 25.36
CA VAL A 280 3.26 -3.26 24.07
C VAL A 280 3.31 -4.78 24.17
N MET A 281 4.26 -5.35 24.91
CA MET A 281 4.39 -6.81 25.03
C MET A 281 3.21 -7.44 25.80
N SER A 282 2.50 -6.66 26.60
CA SER A 282 1.29 -7.08 27.32
C SER A 282 0.00 -6.92 26.51
N SER A 283 0.10 -6.47 25.25
CA SER A 283 -1.04 -6.13 24.39
C SER A 283 -1.36 -7.23 23.36
N PRO A 284 -2.58 -7.24 22.76
CA PRO A 284 -2.92 -8.23 21.72
C PRO A 284 -2.10 -8.09 20.43
N TYR A 285 -1.40 -6.97 20.23
CA TYR A 285 -0.54 -6.72 19.08
C TYR A 285 0.95 -6.96 19.37
N ALA A 286 1.28 -7.59 20.51
CA ALA A 286 2.66 -7.88 20.90
C ALA A 286 3.48 -8.58 19.81
N LEU A 287 2.91 -9.61 19.15
CA LEU A 287 3.61 -10.38 18.12
C LEU A 287 4.05 -9.53 16.91
N ILE A 288 3.14 -8.69 16.39
CA ILE A 288 3.45 -7.85 15.23
C ILE A 288 4.41 -6.73 15.61
N VAL A 289 4.21 -6.09 16.78
CA VAL A 289 5.10 -5.01 17.21
C VAL A 289 6.49 -5.53 17.58
N ARG A 290 6.61 -6.74 18.15
CA ARG A 290 7.90 -7.38 18.39
C ARG A 290 8.73 -7.49 17.10
N ARG A 291 8.09 -7.85 15.98
CA ARG A 291 8.74 -7.91 14.67
C ARG A 291 9.19 -6.53 14.20
N TYR A 292 8.33 -5.51 14.32
CA TYR A 292 8.70 -4.14 13.97
C TYR A 292 9.83 -3.58 14.84
N LEU A 293 9.77 -3.76 16.15
CA LEU A 293 10.81 -3.31 17.08
C LEU A 293 12.15 -3.98 16.79
N SER A 294 12.15 -5.27 16.46
CA SER A 294 13.39 -5.98 16.08
C SER A 294 13.99 -5.43 14.81
N LEU A 295 13.16 -5.10 13.82
CA LEU A 295 13.60 -4.52 12.56
C LEU A 295 14.06 -3.06 12.72
N LEU A 296 13.38 -2.27 13.55
CA LEU A 296 13.82 -0.93 13.92
C LEU A 296 15.16 -0.96 14.67
N ASP A 297 15.35 -1.88 15.61
CA ASP A 297 16.61 -2.05 16.35
C ASP A 297 17.77 -2.38 15.40
N ALA A 298 17.53 -3.31 14.47
CA ALA A 298 18.46 -3.63 13.40
C ALA A 298 18.76 -2.42 12.48
N ALA A 299 17.75 -1.62 12.18
CA ALA A 299 17.90 -0.44 11.33
C ALA A 299 18.69 0.67 12.02
N VAL A 300 18.48 0.88 13.34
CA VAL A 300 19.28 1.80 14.14
C VAL A 300 20.75 1.40 14.09
N GLU A 301 21.06 0.11 14.27
CA GLU A 301 22.43 -0.39 14.23
C GLU A 301 23.12 -0.19 12.88
N LEU A 302 22.37 -0.35 11.79
CA LEU A 302 22.91 -0.30 10.43
C LEU A 302 22.96 1.12 9.86
N GLU A 303 21.88 1.89 10.01
CA GLU A 303 21.70 3.20 9.36
C GLU A 303 21.95 4.39 10.30
N PHE A 304 21.77 4.26 11.62
CA PHE A 304 21.87 5.37 12.57
C PHE A 304 22.96 5.15 13.64
N ARG A 305 24.22 5.16 13.21
CA ARG A 305 25.39 4.84 14.04
C ARG A 305 25.64 5.78 15.22
N GLU A 306 25.13 7.01 15.14
CA GLU A 306 25.28 8.04 16.19
C GLU A 306 24.25 7.90 17.31
N TYR A 307 23.30 6.97 17.18
CA TYR A 307 22.27 6.74 18.18
C TYR A 307 22.86 6.25 19.51
N SER A 308 22.66 7.03 20.56
CA SER A 308 23.15 6.75 21.92
C SER A 308 22.03 6.40 22.91
N GLY A 309 20.83 6.07 22.41
CA GLY A 309 19.66 5.79 23.23
C GLY A 309 19.47 4.31 23.60
N PRO A 310 18.37 3.97 24.30
CA PRO A 310 18.03 2.60 24.63
C PRO A 310 17.81 1.74 23.38
N ARG A 311 18.16 0.46 23.47
CA ARG A 311 18.06 -0.56 22.41
C ARG A 311 17.10 -1.66 22.82
N LEU A 312 16.64 -2.45 21.85
CA LEU A 312 15.76 -3.58 22.13
C LEU A 312 16.52 -4.70 22.87
N ASP A 313 16.00 -5.12 24.02
CA ASP A 313 16.51 -6.27 24.75
C ASP A 313 16.50 -7.53 23.86
N PRO A 314 17.61 -8.29 23.77
CA PRO A 314 17.72 -9.50 22.97
C PRO A 314 16.58 -10.51 23.15
N ARG A 315 15.96 -10.61 24.34
CA ARG A 315 14.83 -11.53 24.58
C ARG A 315 13.61 -11.24 23.71
N TYR A 316 13.47 -9.99 23.25
CA TYR A 316 12.39 -9.56 22.37
C TYR A 316 12.76 -9.59 20.89
N ARG A 317 14.01 -9.87 20.52
CA ARG A 317 14.40 -9.97 19.12
C ARG A 317 13.72 -11.15 18.44
N VAL A 318 13.38 -10.99 17.17
CA VAL A 318 12.89 -12.07 16.30
C VAL A 318 14.01 -12.54 15.38
N LEU A 319 13.98 -13.83 15.01
CA LEU A 319 14.98 -14.42 14.12
C LEU A 319 14.78 -14.01 12.65
N MET A 320 13.57 -13.58 12.28
CA MET A 320 13.21 -13.32 10.88
C MET A 320 12.17 -12.20 10.74
N PHE A 321 12.34 -11.35 9.74
CA PHE A 321 11.49 -10.18 9.48
C PHE A 321 10.40 -10.40 8.42
N GLU A 322 10.27 -11.60 7.83
CA GLU A 322 9.49 -11.84 6.61
C GLU A 322 8.10 -11.19 6.62
N HIS A 323 7.36 -11.35 7.72
CA HIS A 323 6.00 -10.83 7.88
C HIS A 323 5.92 -9.35 8.33
N ALA A 324 7.02 -8.72 8.74
CA ALA A 324 7.05 -7.28 9.04
C ALA A 324 7.12 -6.42 7.77
N LEU A 325 7.49 -7.04 6.64
CA LEU A 325 7.81 -6.36 5.39
C LEU A 325 6.81 -6.66 4.25
N THR A 326 5.96 -7.67 4.42
CA THR A 326 5.03 -8.15 3.37
C THR A 326 3.58 -8.01 3.81
N ALA A 327 2.94 -6.90 3.43
CA ALA A 327 1.49 -6.70 3.60
C ALA A 327 0.62 -7.39 2.52
N ASP A 328 1.23 -8.06 1.53
CA ASP A 328 0.56 -8.51 0.30
C ASP A 328 0.81 -10.01 0.01
N GLU A 329 0.50 -10.90 0.98
CA GLU A 329 0.52 -12.36 0.75
C GLU A 329 -0.39 -12.78 -0.44
N ALA A 330 -1.49 -12.05 -0.67
CA ALA A 330 -2.43 -12.31 -1.76
C ALA A 330 -1.84 -12.16 -3.18
N ASN A 331 -0.68 -11.52 -3.34
CA ASN A 331 -0.04 -11.30 -4.65
C ASN A 331 1.09 -12.29 -4.96
N ARG A 332 1.35 -13.30 -4.11
CA ARG A 332 2.38 -14.35 -4.32
C ARG A 332 2.06 -15.35 -5.44
N LYS A 333 0.99 -15.14 -6.23
CA LYS A 333 0.47 -16.12 -7.20
C LYS A 333 1.45 -16.45 -8.34
N TYR A 334 2.41 -15.56 -8.64
CA TYR A 334 3.43 -15.77 -9.66
C TYR A 334 4.78 -15.23 -9.17
N SER A 335 5.76 -16.12 -8.99
CA SER A 335 7.14 -15.74 -8.67
C SER A 335 8.10 -16.42 -9.63
N TYR A 336 9.09 -15.66 -10.10
CA TYR A 336 10.14 -16.19 -10.98
C TYR A 336 11.21 -16.98 -10.22
N LYS A 337 11.08 -17.09 -8.90
CA LYS A 337 12.07 -17.76 -8.04
C LYS A 337 12.32 -19.22 -8.44
N GLY A 338 11.29 -19.96 -8.82
CA GLY A 338 11.44 -21.35 -9.27
C GLY A 338 12.26 -21.49 -10.56
N LEU A 339 12.03 -20.60 -11.53
CA LEU A 339 12.81 -20.53 -12.77
C LEU A 339 14.27 -20.21 -12.48
N VAL A 340 14.52 -19.21 -11.63
CA VAL A 340 15.87 -18.81 -11.23
C VAL A 340 16.59 -19.92 -10.46
N ALA A 341 15.90 -20.60 -9.53
CA ALA A 341 16.46 -21.72 -8.77
C ALA A 341 16.92 -22.85 -9.70
N GLU A 342 16.07 -23.25 -10.65
CA GLU A 342 16.39 -24.32 -11.58
C GLU A 342 17.55 -23.93 -12.52
N ALA A 343 17.54 -22.69 -13.02
CA ALA A 343 18.62 -22.19 -13.86
C ALA A 343 19.96 -22.10 -13.10
N LEU A 344 19.95 -21.63 -11.84
CA LEU A 344 21.14 -21.60 -10.99
C LEU A 344 21.68 -23.01 -10.72
N ARG A 345 20.81 -23.95 -10.37
CA ARG A 345 21.17 -25.36 -10.13
C ARG A 345 21.92 -25.95 -11.32
N GLN A 346 21.43 -25.73 -12.54
CA GLN A 346 22.08 -26.21 -13.76
C GLN A 346 23.33 -25.42 -14.15
N LEU A 347 23.46 -24.15 -13.75
CA LEU A 347 24.61 -23.30 -14.09
C LEU A 347 25.83 -23.53 -13.21
N VAL A 348 25.61 -23.54 -11.90
CA VAL A 348 26.69 -23.51 -10.91
C VAL A 348 26.70 -24.72 -9.98
N GLY A 349 25.66 -25.55 -9.99
CA GLY A 349 25.49 -26.66 -9.05
C GLY A 349 24.77 -26.22 -7.77
N GLU A 350 24.10 -27.18 -7.12
CA GLU A 350 23.31 -26.96 -5.90
C GLU A 350 24.19 -26.60 -4.69
N GLU A 351 25.44 -27.04 -4.70
CA GLU A 351 26.43 -26.79 -3.65
C GLU A 351 27.01 -25.36 -3.66
N CYS A 352 26.70 -24.58 -4.70
CA CYS A 352 27.28 -23.26 -4.94
C CYS A 352 26.40 -22.09 -4.49
N TYR A 353 25.18 -22.36 -3.99
CA TYR A 353 24.30 -21.33 -3.45
C TYR A 353 23.47 -21.83 -2.27
N ARG A 354 22.99 -20.90 -1.44
CA ARG A 354 21.92 -21.15 -0.47
C ARG A 354 20.66 -20.46 -0.93
N GLN A 355 19.53 -21.17 -0.88
CA GLN A 355 18.22 -20.59 -1.15
C GLN A 355 17.52 -20.28 0.18
N ASP A 356 16.74 -19.19 0.21
CA ASP A 356 15.90 -18.84 1.36
C ASP A 356 16.69 -18.68 2.67
N GLU A 357 17.93 -18.20 2.58
CA GLU A 357 18.78 -18.04 3.75
C GLU A 357 18.40 -16.79 4.54
N VAL A 358 18.19 -16.98 5.85
CA VAL A 358 17.96 -15.90 6.81
C VAL A 358 19.30 -15.37 7.29
N LEU A 359 19.63 -14.16 6.82
CA LEU A 359 20.86 -13.47 7.19
C LEU A 359 20.64 -12.61 8.44
N PRO A 360 21.61 -12.56 9.37
CA PRO A 360 21.57 -11.58 10.45
C PRO A 360 21.40 -10.17 9.88
N PRO A 361 20.52 -9.32 10.46
CA PRO A 361 19.80 -9.52 11.71
C PRO A 361 18.43 -10.22 11.62
N GLY A 362 18.03 -10.72 10.44
CA GLY A 362 16.77 -11.45 10.24
C GLY A 362 16.17 -11.35 8.83
N TYR A 363 16.96 -10.95 7.84
CA TYR A 363 16.52 -10.80 6.46
C TYR A 363 16.56 -12.14 5.73
N CYS A 364 15.40 -12.61 5.27
CA CYS A 364 15.36 -13.73 4.33
C CYS A 364 15.78 -13.24 2.93
N THR A 365 16.73 -13.93 2.31
CA THR A 365 17.26 -13.65 0.97
C THR A 365 16.90 -14.75 -0.01
N ASP A 366 16.77 -14.41 -1.29
CA ASP A 366 16.29 -15.38 -2.28
C ASP A 366 17.38 -16.41 -2.60
N PHE A 367 18.57 -15.95 -3.01
CA PHE A 367 19.76 -16.80 -3.16
C PHE A 367 21.02 -16.08 -2.68
N LEU A 368 21.87 -16.79 -1.94
CA LEU A 368 23.19 -16.35 -1.49
C LEU A 368 24.28 -17.16 -2.18
N LEU A 369 25.27 -16.47 -2.75
CA LEU A 369 26.40 -17.02 -3.49
C LEU A 369 27.71 -16.41 -3.01
N TRP A 370 28.82 -17.10 -3.27
CA TRP A 370 30.18 -16.55 -3.13
C TRP A 370 30.85 -16.50 -4.49
N ILE A 371 31.35 -15.32 -4.85
CA ILE A 371 32.11 -15.12 -6.09
C ILE A 371 33.56 -14.79 -5.71
N ASN A 372 34.52 -15.39 -6.41
CA ASN A 372 35.93 -15.09 -6.24
C ASN A 372 36.37 -13.84 -7.05
N ARG A 373 37.65 -13.46 -6.98
CA ARG A 373 38.16 -12.29 -7.71
C ARG A 373 38.11 -12.45 -9.23
N SER A 374 38.05 -13.69 -9.73
CA SER A 374 37.96 -13.99 -11.17
C SER A 374 36.51 -14.07 -11.67
N GLY A 375 35.50 -13.75 -10.84
CA GLY A 375 34.09 -13.82 -11.24
C GLY A 375 33.49 -15.23 -11.22
N THR A 376 34.20 -16.21 -10.67
CA THR A 376 33.73 -17.60 -10.60
C THR A 376 32.97 -17.85 -9.29
N VAL A 377 31.80 -18.48 -9.40
CA VAL A 377 31.02 -18.92 -8.23
C VAL A 377 31.72 -20.07 -7.54
N LEU A 378 31.86 -19.98 -6.23
CA LEU A 378 32.56 -20.97 -5.40
C LEU A 378 31.57 -21.94 -4.74
N PRO A 379 31.88 -23.24 -4.69
CA PRO A 379 31.18 -24.18 -3.82
C PRO A 379 31.25 -23.72 -2.37
N LEU A 380 30.12 -23.75 -1.67
CA LEU A 380 30.04 -23.26 -0.30
C LEU A 380 31.01 -23.99 0.63
N SER A 381 31.25 -25.29 0.41
CA SER A 381 32.23 -26.10 1.14
C SER A 381 33.65 -25.55 1.09
N ARG A 382 34.01 -24.81 0.03
CA ARG A 382 35.34 -24.20 -0.16
C ARG A 382 35.44 -22.78 0.37
N VAL A 383 34.33 -22.19 0.82
CA VAL A 383 34.33 -20.86 1.46
C VAL A 383 34.92 -20.98 2.87
N PRO A 384 36.00 -20.26 3.19
CA PRO A 384 36.60 -20.29 4.53
C PRO A 384 35.56 -19.91 5.59
N ALA A 385 35.57 -20.61 6.73
CA ALA A 385 34.61 -20.35 7.81
C ALA A 385 34.64 -18.88 8.29
N ALA A 386 35.82 -18.24 8.30
CA ALA A 386 36.01 -16.83 8.61
C ALA A 386 35.33 -15.88 7.60
N SER A 387 35.16 -16.31 6.35
CA SER A 387 34.47 -15.55 5.29
C SER A 387 32.96 -15.76 5.26
N ARG A 388 32.43 -16.75 6.01
CA ARG A 388 30.99 -17.05 6.12
C ARG A 388 30.24 -16.13 7.10
N ALA A 389 30.87 -15.72 8.20
CA ALA A 389 30.25 -14.81 9.18
C ALA A 389 30.20 -13.36 8.63
N PRO A 390 29.07 -12.62 8.71
CA PRO A 390 29.05 -11.19 8.34
C PRO A 390 30.17 -10.47 9.11
N PRO A 391 30.86 -9.49 8.51
CA PRO A 391 31.91 -8.78 9.24
C PRO A 391 31.32 -8.26 10.54
N ALA A 392 31.83 -8.75 11.67
CA ALA A 392 31.47 -8.20 12.97
C ALA A 392 31.78 -6.70 12.92
N THR A 393 30.79 -5.87 13.23
CA THR A 393 30.93 -4.42 13.37
C THR A 393 31.96 -4.13 14.46
N SER A 394 33.23 -4.10 14.05
CA SER A 394 34.38 -3.64 14.82
C SER A 394 34.74 -2.25 14.29
N PRO A 395 35.08 -1.27 15.14
CA PRO A 395 35.30 0.10 14.71
C PRO A 395 36.63 0.20 13.96
N VAL A 396 36.61 0.09 12.63
CA VAL A 396 37.78 0.41 11.81
C VAL A 396 37.69 1.88 11.43
N THR A 397 38.43 2.69 12.17
CA THR A 397 38.84 4.04 11.80
C THR A 397 39.65 3.98 10.50
N MET A 398 38.98 3.94 9.34
CA MET A 398 39.64 4.12 8.04
C MET A 398 39.54 5.59 7.63
N SER A 399 40.72 6.17 7.43
CA SER A 399 41.02 7.56 7.07
C SER A 399 40.07 8.16 6.02
N LEU A 400 39.29 9.15 6.47
CA LEU A 400 38.23 9.87 5.74
C LEU A 400 38.71 10.80 4.61
N ARG A 401 39.97 10.78 4.18
CA ARG A 401 40.48 11.78 3.22
C ARG A 401 40.34 11.42 1.74
N SER A 402 40.21 10.15 1.36
CA SER A 402 40.06 9.79 -0.07
C SER A 402 38.60 9.64 -0.53
N SER A 403 37.68 9.30 0.37
CA SER A 403 36.27 9.03 0.01
C SER A 403 35.39 10.27 -0.16
N VAL A 404 35.84 11.44 0.32
CA VAL A 404 35.07 12.70 0.23
C VAL A 404 35.12 13.28 -1.20
N LEU A 405 36.15 12.97 -1.99
CA LEU A 405 36.21 13.37 -3.40
C LEU A 405 35.37 12.47 -4.32
N ALA A 406 35.15 11.20 -3.95
CA ALA A 406 34.29 10.30 -4.72
C ALA A 406 32.79 10.56 -4.48
N LEU A 407 32.40 10.90 -3.24
CA LEU A 407 31.00 11.13 -2.86
C LEU A 407 30.45 12.50 -3.30
N THR A 408 31.30 13.45 -3.67
CA THR A 408 30.87 14.78 -4.14
C THR A 408 30.57 14.81 -5.64
N SER A 409 31.05 13.83 -6.41
CA SER A 409 30.73 13.67 -7.84
C SER A 409 29.30 13.16 -8.06
N ASP A 410 28.82 12.24 -7.22
CA ASP A 410 27.53 11.56 -7.42
C ASP A 410 26.31 12.36 -6.89
N LEU A 411 26.55 13.45 -6.15
CA LEU A 411 25.48 14.30 -5.59
C LEU A 411 25.09 15.48 -6.48
N GLN A 412 25.80 15.72 -7.60
CA GLN A 412 25.48 16.80 -8.54
C GLN A 412 24.51 16.39 -9.66
N ASP A 413 24.21 15.10 -9.83
CA ASP A 413 23.30 14.60 -10.90
C ASP A 413 21.81 14.51 -10.49
N PHE A 414 21.43 14.99 -9.30
CA PHE A 414 20.05 14.94 -8.80
C PHE A 414 19.36 16.31 -8.67
N ALA A 415 19.49 17.16 -9.69
CA ALA A 415 18.63 18.34 -9.87
C ALA A 415 17.57 18.08 -10.96
N PRO A 416 16.26 18.28 -10.72
CA PRO A 416 15.18 17.70 -11.53
C PRO A 416 14.73 18.51 -12.76
N PHE A 417 15.57 19.38 -13.34
CA PHE A 417 15.20 20.12 -14.56
C PHE A 417 16.39 20.30 -15.50
N ALA A 418 16.59 19.37 -16.44
CA ALA A 418 17.40 19.58 -17.64
C ALA A 418 16.66 18.98 -18.87
N PRO A 419 16.66 19.66 -20.03
CA PRO A 419 15.84 19.26 -21.19
C PRO A 419 16.46 18.07 -21.94
N GLU A 420 15.59 17.19 -22.46
CA GLU A 420 15.93 15.95 -23.16
C GLU A 420 16.86 16.17 -24.37
N THR A 421 17.98 15.45 -24.43
CA THR A 421 18.74 15.09 -25.65
C THR A 421 19.50 13.76 -25.46
N PRO A 422 19.89 13.05 -26.55
CA PRO A 422 19.85 11.59 -26.60
C PRO A 422 21.15 10.86 -26.20
N SER A 423 20.95 9.68 -25.62
CA SER A 423 21.88 8.53 -25.49
C SER A 423 23.32 8.83 -25.06
N SER A 424 23.59 8.65 -23.76
CA SER A 424 24.95 8.51 -23.21
C SER A 424 25.41 7.03 -23.23
N PRO A 425 26.71 6.75 -23.48
CA PRO A 425 27.23 5.41 -23.72
C PRO A 425 27.41 4.59 -22.42
N PRO A 426 27.58 3.25 -22.51
CA PRO A 426 27.71 2.41 -21.32
C PRO A 426 28.98 2.75 -20.54
N GLY A 427 28.82 3.11 -19.26
CA GLY A 427 29.92 3.32 -18.32
C GLY A 427 30.76 2.05 -18.10
N PRO A 428 31.99 2.19 -17.58
CA PRO A 428 32.98 1.11 -17.54
C PRO A 428 32.54 -0.01 -16.58
N ARG A 429 32.71 -1.26 -17.03
CA ARG A 429 32.45 -2.49 -16.26
C ARG A 429 33.33 -2.53 -15.02
N GLU A 430 32.72 -2.59 -13.83
CA GLU A 430 33.40 -2.96 -12.58
C GLU A 430 33.90 -4.42 -12.64
N SER A 431 35.08 -4.63 -13.21
CA SER A 431 35.76 -5.93 -13.16
C SER A 431 36.41 -6.15 -11.80
N GLY A 432 35.83 -7.02 -10.96
CA GLY A 432 36.50 -7.60 -9.79
C GLY A 432 35.68 -7.73 -8.50
N ARG A 433 34.44 -8.24 -8.52
CA ARG A 433 33.66 -8.49 -7.29
C ARG A 433 33.96 -9.86 -6.68
N ALA A 434 35.01 -9.94 -5.86
CA ALA A 434 35.12 -11.03 -4.89
C ALA A 434 34.25 -10.73 -3.67
N GLY A 435 33.34 -11.63 -3.32
CA GLY A 435 32.55 -11.47 -2.10
C GLY A 435 31.24 -12.24 -2.08
N ARG A 436 30.45 -11.91 -1.06
CA ARG A 436 29.10 -12.43 -0.85
C ARG A 436 28.12 -11.74 -1.78
N VAL A 437 27.47 -12.51 -2.63
CA VAL A 437 26.48 -12.01 -3.58
C VAL A 437 25.10 -12.51 -3.19
N VAL A 438 24.16 -11.59 -3.02
CA VAL A 438 22.74 -11.92 -2.87
C VAL A 438 22.06 -11.65 -4.20
N LEU A 439 21.54 -12.71 -4.83
CA LEU A 439 20.60 -12.58 -5.93
C LEU A 439 19.22 -12.32 -5.35
N SER A 440 18.65 -11.19 -5.73
CA SER A 440 17.37 -10.69 -5.24
C SER A 440 16.34 -10.80 -6.34
N VAL A 441 15.43 -11.77 -6.23
CA VAL A 441 14.34 -11.97 -7.21
C VAL A 441 13.23 -10.98 -6.88
N ASN A 442 13.03 -10.00 -7.75
CA ASN A 442 12.04 -8.96 -7.51
C ASN A 442 10.85 -9.15 -8.45
N ASP A 443 9.81 -9.82 -7.93
CA ASP A 443 8.51 -9.89 -8.58
C ASP A 443 7.81 -8.52 -8.69
N LYS A 444 6.78 -8.44 -9.54
CA LYS A 444 6.03 -7.21 -9.85
C LYS A 444 5.53 -6.43 -8.63
N TRP A 445 5.14 -7.12 -7.56
CA TRP A 445 4.60 -6.51 -6.34
C TRP A 445 5.69 -5.85 -5.46
N HIS A 446 6.97 -6.10 -5.73
CA HIS A 446 8.08 -5.39 -5.08
C HIS A 446 8.30 -3.99 -5.65
N TYR A 447 7.65 -3.65 -6.76
CA TYR A 447 7.75 -2.34 -7.40
C TYR A 447 6.46 -1.53 -7.21
N CYS A 448 6.62 -0.21 -7.30
CA CYS A 448 5.50 0.69 -7.54
C CYS A 448 4.84 0.34 -8.87
N GLN A 449 3.53 0.43 -8.94
CA GLN A 449 2.79 -0.16 -10.06
C GLN A 449 2.98 0.61 -11.39
N ASN A 450 3.36 1.88 -11.30
CA ASN A 450 3.52 2.83 -12.41
C ASN A 450 4.98 3.32 -12.57
N SER A 451 5.96 2.65 -11.95
CA SER A 451 7.38 3.01 -12.07
C SER A 451 8.29 1.85 -11.66
N ASP A 452 9.54 1.82 -12.11
CA ASP A 452 10.53 0.79 -11.73
C ASP A 452 11.15 0.99 -10.33
N ILE A 453 10.49 1.77 -9.47
CA ILE A 453 10.93 2.07 -8.10
C ILE A 453 10.47 0.97 -7.16
N LEU A 454 11.41 0.38 -6.40
CA LEU A 454 11.12 -0.58 -5.35
C LEU A 454 10.31 0.06 -4.21
N VAL A 455 9.37 -0.71 -3.63
CA VAL A 455 8.65 -0.31 -2.41
C VAL A 455 9.62 -0.11 -1.24
N GLY A 456 9.30 0.78 -0.31
CA GLY A 456 10.24 1.19 0.75
C GLY A 456 10.75 0.05 1.62
N SER A 457 9.94 -0.99 1.87
CA SER A 457 10.39 -2.18 2.59
C SER A 457 11.51 -2.93 1.86
N ARG A 458 11.43 -3.05 0.53
CA ARG A 458 12.46 -3.71 -0.29
C ARG A 458 13.68 -2.81 -0.45
N ALA A 459 13.47 -1.51 -0.66
CA ALA A 459 14.55 -0.53 -0.72
C ALA A 459 15.37 -0.49 0.58
N MET A 460 14.71 -0.48 1.75
CA MET A 460 15.36 -0.53 3.06
C MET A 460 16.16 -1.82 3.25
N ARG A 461 15.56 -2.99 2.94
CA ARG A 461 16.28 -4.27 2.95
C ARG A 461 17.55 -4.20 2.12
N ASP A 462 17.47 -3.66 0.91
CA ASP A 462 18.61 -3.58 0.01
C ASP A 462 19.71 -2.64 0.54
N ARG A 463 19.35 -1.52 1.17
CA ARG A 463 20.34 -0.66 1.86
C ARG A 463 21.04 -1.43 2.99
N HIS A 464 20.29 -2.15 3.80
CA HIS A 464 20.83 -2.90 4.94
C HIS A 464 21.77 -4.02 4.51
N LEU A 465 21.39 -4.79 3.49
CA LEU A 465 22.24 -5.86 2.96
C LEU A 465 23.56 -5.29 2.39
N ARG A 466 23.53 -4.12 1.72
CA ARG A 466 24.75 -3.44 1.29
C ARG A 466 25.62 -2.99 2.48
N LEU A 467 25.01 -2.43 3.52
CA LEU A 467 25.72 -2.01 4.74
C LEU A 467 26.37 -3.19 5.49
N LEU A 468 25.78 -4.38 5.38
CA LEU A 468 26.34 -5.64 5.90
C LEU A 468 27.45 -6.23 5.01
N GLY A 469 27.80 -5.58 3.90
CA GLY A 469 28.86 -5.99 2.99
C GLY A 469 28.45 -7.00 1.92
N TYR A 470 27.15 -7.18 1.68
CA TYR A 470 26.66 -8.01 0.57
C TYR A 470 26.62 -7.22 -0.73
N CYS A 471 27.09 -7.84 -1.80
CA CYS A 471 26.85 -7.39 -3.15
C CYS A 471 25.45 -7.83 -3.60
N LEU A 472 24.58 -6.87 -3.90
CA LEU A 472 23.24 -7.18 -4.39
C LEU A 472 23.20 -7.23 -5.91
N VAL A 473 22.71 -8.34 -6.45
CA VAL A 473 22.37 -8.49 -7.86
C VAL A 473 20.86 -8.63 -7.97
N GLN A 474 20.22 -7.61 -8.54
CA GLN A 474 18.76 -7.54 -8.64
C GLN A 474 18.31 -8.22 -9.93
N LEU A 475 17.30 -9.08 -9.82
CA LEU A 475 16.65 -9.75 -10.94
C LEU A 475 15.21 -9.21 -11.04
N PRO A 476 14.99 -8.11 -11.79
CA PRO A 476 13.67 -7.49 -11.91
C PRO A 476 12.72 -8.34 -12.76
N TYR A 477 11.44 -8.37 -12.38
CA TYR A 477 10.40 -9.09 -13.12
C TYR A 477 10.29 -8.64 -14.58
N THR A 478 10.55 -7.37 -14.90
CA THR A 478 10.48 -6.83 -16.28
C THR A 478 11.52 -7.45 -17.21
N GLU A 479 12.63 -7.92 -16.66
CA GLU A 479 13.64 -8.67 -17.40
C GLU A 479 13.30 -10.16 -17.40
N LEU A 480 12.93 -10.73 -16.24
CA LEU A 480 12.58 -12.15 -16.10
C LEU A 480 11.35 -12.56 -16.91
N GLU A 481 10.40 -11.67 -17.14
CA GLU A 481 9.21 -11.92 -17.96
C GLU A 481 9.54 -12.11 -19.44
N LYS A 482 10.68 -11.58 -19.89
CA LYS A 482 11.17 -11.73 -21.27
C LYS A 482 11.97 -13.02 -21.47
N VAL A 483 12.37 -13.66 -20.38
CA VAL A 483 13.19 -14.87 -20.39
C VAL A 483 12.30 -16.09 -20.62
N SER A 484 12.50 -16.76 -21.75
CA SER A 484 11.70 -17.91 -22.18
C SER A 484 12.43 -19.22 -21.90
N GLY A 485 12.09 -19.84 -20.77
CA GLY A 485 12.61 -21.15 -20.40
C GLY A 485 14.01 -21.14 -19.77
N ILE A 486 14.53 -22.34 -19.49
CA ILE A 486 15.71 -22.51 -18.63
C ILE A 486 16.99 -22.04 -19.33
N GLU A 487 17.21 -22.35 -20.61
CA GLU A 487 18.45 -21.97 -21.32
C GLU A 487 18.64 -20.45 -21.40
N GLU A 488 17.57 -19.70 -21.70
CA GLU A 488 17.62 -18.24 -21.69
C GLU A 488 17.84 -17.70 -20.27
N ALA A 489 17.21 -18.31 -19.26
CA ALA A 489 17.44 -17.94 -17.86
C ALA A 489 18.89 -18.16 -17.45
N LYS A 490 19.52 -19.24 -17.94
CA LYS A 490 20.95 -19.49 -17.72
C LYS A 490 21.82 -18.42 -18.40
N HIS A 491 21.50 -18.04 -19.63
CA HIS A 491 22.22 -16.97 -20.31
C HIS A 491 22.08 -15.64 -19.57
N TYR A 492 20.86 -15.29 -19.16
CA TYR A 492 20.54 -14.10 -18.39
C TYR A 492 21.32 -14.06 -17.05
N LEU A 493 21.34 -15.14 -16.29
CA LEU A 493 22.08 -15.21 -15.02
C LEU A 493 23.58 -15.08 -15.21
N ARG A 494 24.16 -15.65 -16.29
CA ARG A 494 25.59 -15.46 -16.63
C ARG A 494 25.97 -14.02 -16.97
N GLN A 495 25.03 -13.22 -17.44
CA GLN A 495 25.27 -11.79 -17.68
C GLN A 495 25.16 -10.96 -16.40
N LYS A 496 24.39 -11.44 -15.41
CA LYS A 496 24.12 -10.73 -14.14
C LYS A 496 25.16 -11.04 -13.05
N LEU A 497 25.66 -12.28 -13.02
CA LEU A 497 26.76 -12.74 -12.17
C LEU A 497 28.10 -12.38 -12.79
#